data_AF-A0A1L9VYH9-F1
#
_entry.id   AF-A0A1L9VYH9-F1
#
_cell.length_a   1.000
_cell.length_b   1.000
_cell.length_c   1.000
_cell.angle_alpha   90.00
_cell.angle_beta   90.00
_cell.angle_gamma   90.00
#
_symmetry.space_group_name_H-M   'P 1'
#
loop_
_entity.id
_entity.type
_entity.pdbx_description
1 polymer ?
#
loop_
_entity_poly.entity_id
_entity_poly.type
_entity_poly.pdbx_seq_one_letter_code
_entity_poly.pdbx_strand_id
1 'polypeptide(L)'
;MKEVASAWNRQSVGGTEEREDHMERFVREKQELVADFVSLCMGFVFVKWTKEVNSDLALLLAVPLDGFPKTHPFCTVRENMRRLFTMYTSQNPKIGKPRAEDKKGWGRFTTSLSRTKESIEVFTSSDPGFGPQSHIYADYFPSIESYLHKVTAYFEIVQHLQMTACSPECQDFLKRPFSLYALPEMNITARNAPYTAQDWERVLEKAANTTPERYELDLDVVSKDTEFMAREPVPRDVPVHCELKLVLEAMQRPQTVYTYIGMSKLSCSGCHLFLRVLNDVYGTKFWTRGCQKKAQYPWQFPPGLWFGGRVTDQTYRLVAQAWTRRYHGYRPRRAHFRSYSAPSVPSVVTKDTPVPSSKSTTNKGNEGEGHRCSRSLARSASSRLRRVSSLLGAQRHLPTGAEKLPSS
;
A
#
# COMPACT_ATOMS: atom_id res chain seq x y z
N MET A 1 1.33 -10.44 -32.32
CA MET A 1 1.75 -10.21 -33.73
C MET A 1 1.53 -11.45 -34.60
N LYS A 2 1.95 -12.65 -34.20
CA LYS A 2 1.68 -13.89 -34.94
C LYS A 2 0.19 -14.15 -35.21
N GLU A 3 -0.68 -13.83 -34.26
CA GLU A 3 -2.14 -14.01 -34.42
C GLU A 3 -2.78 -13.01 -35.40
N VAL A 4 -2.33 -11.75 -35.41
CA VAL A 4 -2.80 -10.73 -36.37
C VAL A 4 -2.39 -11.10 -37.79
N ALA A 5 -1.18 -11.63 -37.97
CA ALA A 5 -0.73 -12.16 -39.26
C ALA A 5 -1.56 -13.37 -39.73
N SER A 6 -2.02 -14.22 -38.81
CA SER A 6 -2.83 -15.41 -39.11
C SER A 6 -4.28 -15.11 -39.50
N ALA A 7 -4.87 -14.05 -38.93
CA ALA A 7 -6.24 -13.63 -39.23
C ALA A 7 -6.32 -12.96 -40.62
N TRP A 8 -5.27 -12.24 -41.03
CA TRP A 8 -5.23 -11.50 -42.29
C TRP A 8 -4.98 -12.38 -43.53
N ASN A 9 -4.44 -13.60 -43.35
CA ASN A 9 -4.09 -14.50 -44.45
C ASN A 9 -5.29 -15.11 -45.19
N ARG A 10 -6.53 -14.92 -44.71
CA ARG A 10 -7.72 -15.60 -45.27
C ARG A 10 -8.55 -14.76 -46.23
N GLN A 11 -8.22 -13.49 -46.49
CA GLN A 11 -9.18 -12.56 -47.11
C GLN A 11 -8.72 -11.73 -48.33
N SER A 12 -7.53 -11.92 -48.92
CA SER A 12 -7.10 -11.04 -50.02
C SER A 12 -6.45 -11.77 -51.20
N VAL A 13 -6.98 -11.48 -52.40
CA VAL A 13 -6.48 -11.84 -53.75
C VAL A 13 -5.70 -10.64 -54.36
N GLY A 14 -5.23 -9.71 -53.53
CA GLY A 14 -4.38 -8.59 -53.95
C GLY A 14 -2.92 -9.02 -54.18
N GLY A 15 -2.22 -8.31 -55.06
CA GLY A 15 -0.80 -8.54 -55.35
C GLY A 15 0.07 -8.42 -54.10
N THR A 16 1.12 -9.23 -54.02
CA THR A 16 2.00 -9.35 -52.85
C THR A 16 2.58 -8.01 -52.39
N GLU A 17 2.93 -7.11 -53.32
CA GLU A 17 3.54 -5.80 -53.01
C GLU A 17 2.57 -4.82 -52.31
N GLU A 18 1.32 -4.71 -52.78
CA GLU A 18 0.31 -3.84 -52.15
C GLU A 18 -0.01 -4.30 -50.72
N ARG A 19 0.06 -5.61 -50.49
CA ARG A 19 -0.16 -6.21 -49.18
C ARG A 19 0.97 -5.91 -48.19
N GLU A 20 2.22 -5.91 -48.67
CA GLU A 20 3.37 -5.55 -47.86
C GLU A 20 3.34 -4.08 -47.45
N ASP A 21 3.09 -3.15 -48.38
CA ASP A 21 2.99 -1.71 -48.06
C ASP A 21 1.85 -1.42 -47.06
N HIS A 22 0.68 -2.07 -47.24
CA HIS A 22 -0.43 -1.93 -46.31
C HIS A 22 -0.09 -2.46 -44.91
N MET A 23 0.59 -3.60 -44.81
CA MET A 23 1.01 -4.17 -43.52
C MET A 23 2.04 -3.26 -42.83
N GLU A 24 3.04 -2.76 -43.57
CA GLU A 24 4.04 -1.84 -43.03
C GLU A 24 3.41 -0.54 -42.52
N ARG A 25 2.47 0.03 -43.28
CA ARG A 25 1.71 1.22 -42.89
C ARG A 25 0.92 0.97 -41.60
N PHE A 26 0.17 -0.12 -41.54
CA PHE A 26 -0.61 -0.50 -40.36
C PHE A 26 0.28 -0.70 -39.11
N VAL A 27 1.43 -1.37 -39.27
CA VAL A 27 2.38 -1.56 -38.17
C VAL A 27 2.92 -0.22 -37.67
N ARG A 28 3.26 0.69 -38.58
CA ARG A 28 3.77 2.03 -38.26
C ARG A 28 2.73 2.86 -37.52
N GLU A 29 1.50 2.94 -38.03
CA GLU A 29 0.39 3.65 -37.39
C GLU A 29 0.12 3.11 -35.98
N LYS A 30 0.13 1.79 -35.81
CA LYS A 30 -0.03 1.17 -34.51
C LYS A 30 1.10 1.52 -33.55
N GLN A 31 2.35 1.51 -34.03
CA GLN A 31 3.50 1.90 -33.22
C GLN A 31 3.44 3.37 -32.80
N GLU A 32 3.00 4.26 -33.69
CA GLU A 32 2.80 5.68 -33.40
C GLU A 32 1.72 5.90 -32.34
N LEU A 33 0.56 5.23 -32.46
CA LEU A 33 -0.51 5.30 -31.46
C LEU A 33 -0.04 4.81 -30.09
N VAL A 34 0.73 3.73 -30.05
CA VAL A 34 1.31 3.20 -28.81
C VAL A 34 2.32 4.19 -28.21
N ALA A 35 3.18 4.79 -29.03
CA ALA A 35 4.14 5.79 -28.59
C ALA A 35 3.46 7.04 -28.04
N ASP A 36 2.40 7.51 -28.70
CA ASP A 36 1.61 8.66 -28.27
C ASP A 36 0.88 8.36 -26.94
N PHE A 37 0.31 7.16 -26.79
CA PHE A 37 -0.29 6.69 -25.54
C PHE A 37 0.71 6.68 -24.38
N VAL A 38 1.90 6.09 -24.58
CA VAL A 38 2.96 6.05 -23.57
C VAL A 38 3.41 7.46 -23.19
N SER A 39 3.56 8.36 -24.18
CA SER A 39 3.95 9.76 -23.96
C SER A 39 2.92 10.52 -23.13
N LEU A 40 1.62 10.31 -23.41
CA LEU A 40 0.53 10.89 -22.62
C LEU A 40 0.54 10.39 -21.16
N CYS A 41 0.62 9.08 -20.96
CA CYS A 41 0.65 8.49 -19.63
C CYS A 41 1.88 8.94 -18.83
N MET A 42 3.07 8.94 -19.45
CA MET A 42 4.29 9.41 -18.81
C MET A 42 4.25 10.92 -18.53
N GLY A 43 3.68 11.71 -19.45
CA GLY A 43 3.43 13.13 -19.26
C GLY A 43 2.54 13.43 -18.04
N PHE A 44 1.53 12.60 -17.81
CA PHE A 44 0.65 12.69 -16.66
C PHE A 44 1.35 12.37 -15.33
N VAL A 45 2.18 11.32 -15.29
CA VAL A 45 2.85 10.88 -14.05
C VAL A 45 4.21 11.56 -13.79
N PHE A 46 4.74 12.33 -14.74
CA PHE A 46 6.09 12.89 -14.71
C PHE A 46 6.45 13.58 -13.39
N VAL A 47 5.59 14.47 -12.87
CA VAL A 47 5.87 15.24 -11.63
C VAL A 47 6.02 14.31 -10.42
N LYS A 48 5.15 13.30 -10.31
CA LYS A 48 5.22 12.32 -9.22
C LYS A 48 6.46 11.44 -9.36
N TRP A 49 6.75 10.98 -10.58
CA TRP A 49 7.94 10.20 -10.87
C TRP A 49 9.23 10.98 -10.53
N THR A 50 9.34 12.25 -10.92
CA THR A 50 10.46 13.14 -10.57
C THR A 50 10.68 13.22 -9.06
N LYS A 51 9.59 13.30 -8.29
CA LYS A 51 9.67 13.30 -6.83
C LYS A 51 10.24 11.97 -6.29
N GLU A 52 9.81 10.83 -6.83
CA GLU A 52 10.36 9.54 -6.41
C GLU A 52 11.85 9.42 -6.74
N VAL A 53 12.27 9.78 -7.97
CA VAL A 53 13.68 9.79 -8.37
C VAL A 53 14.50 10.64 -7.39
N ASN A 54 14.05 11.86 -7.10
CA ASN A 54 14.81 12.80 -6.28
C ASN A 54 14.77 12.50 -4.78
N SER A 55 13.83 11.67 -4.30
CA SER A 55 13.57 11.48 -2.87
C SER A 55 14.79 11.00 -2.08
N ASP A 56 15.48 9.96 -2.58
CA ASP A 56 16.61 9.33 -1.90
C ASP A 56 17.85 9.20 -2.82
N LEU A 57 17.90 9.96 -3.93
CA LEU A 57 19.02 9.88 -4.88
C LEU A 57 20.37 10.20 -4.23
N ALA A 58 20.40 11.16 -3.30
CA ALA A 58 21.63 11.53 -2.60
C ALA A 58 22.19 10.34 -1.79
N LEU A 59 21.32 9.53 -1.18
CA LEU A 59 21.73 8.32 -0.44
C LEU A 59 22.28 7.26 -1.40
N LEU A 60 21.62 7.04 -2.54
CA LEU A 60 22.12 6.14 -3.60
C LEU A 60 23.53 6.57 -4.08
N LEU A 61 23.73 7.87 -4.27
CA LEU A 61 25.01 8.42 -4.73
C LEU A 61 26.08 8.48 -3.64
N ALA A 62 25.72 8.36 -2.36
CA ALA A 62 26.66 8.36 -1.24
C ALA A 62 27.31 7.00 -0.98
N VAL A 63 26.74 5.90 -1.49
CA VAL A 63 27.33 4.56 -1.34
C VAL A 63 28.73 4.54 -1.98
N PRO A 64 29.79 4.17 -1.25
CA PRO A 64 31.14 4.08 -1.81
C PRO A 64 31.20 3.08 -2.96
N LEU A 65 32.03 3.35 -3.97
CA LEU A 65 32.29 2.39 -5.05
C LEU A 65 33.59 1.60 -4.83
N ASP A 66 34.31 1.89 -3.76
CA ASP A 66 35.55 1.21 -3.42
C ASP A 66 35.26 -0.27 -3.17
N GLY A 67 35.92 -1.14 -3.93
CA GLY A 67 35.70 -2.59 -3.88
C GLY A 67 34.64 -3.13 -4.84
N PHE A 68 33.87 -2.29 -5.55
CA PHE A 68 32.96 -2.76 -6.59
C PHE A 68 33.69 -2.89 -7.94
N PRO A 69 33.65 -4.06 -8.62
CA PRO A 69 34.13 -4.14 -9.98
C PRO A 69 33.28 -3.24 -10.90
N LYS A 70 33.87 -2.73 -11.99
CA LYS A 70 33.14 -1.87 -12.95
C LYS A 70 31.91 -2.55 -13.54
N THR A 71 31.90 -3.88 -13.59
CA THR A 71 30.81 -4.73 -14.07
C THR A 71 29.73 -4.99 -13.02
N HIS A 72 29.89 -4.50 -11.79
CA HIS A 72 28.91 -4.73 -10.73
C HIS A 72 27.54 -4.11 -11.07
N PRO A 73 26.40 -4.83 -10.92
CA PRO A 73 25.08 -4.33 -11.28
C PRO A 73 24.72 -2.98 -10.62
N PHE A 74 25.11 -2.78 -9.36
CA PHE A 74 24.92 -1.50 -8.66
C PHE A 74 25.58 -0.31 -9.37
N CYS A 75 26.78 -0.47 -9.95
CA CYS A 75 27.46 0.59 -10.68
C CYS A 75 26.63 1.05 -11.89
N THR A 76 26.03 0.09 -12.60
CA THR A 76 25.13 0.36 -13.74
C THR A 76 23.86 1.07 -13.30
N VAL A 77 23.21 0.61 -12.22
CA VAL A 77 22.03 1.26 -11.64
C VAL A 77 22.35 2.70 -11.26
N ARG A 78 23.44 2.93 -10.54
CA ARG A 78 23.85 4.25 -10.08
C ARG A 78 24.11 5.22 -11.23
N GLU A 79 24.78 4.76 -12.29
CA GLU A 79 25.05 5.59 -13.46
C GLU A 79 23.76 5.91 -14.24
N ASN A 80 22.87 4.94 -14.43
CA ASN A 80 21.58 5.18 -15.07
C ASN A 80 20.72 6.16 -14.26
N MET A 81 20.68 6.02 -12.93
CA MET A 81 19.98 6.96 -12.04
C MET A 81 20.56 8.37 -12.09
N ARG A 82 21.90 8.50 -12.10
CA ARG A 82 22.57 9.79 -12.28
C ARG A 82 22.19 10.43 -13.62
N ARG A 83 22.16 9.65 -14.70
CA ARG A 83 21.74 10.14 -16.03
C ARG A 83 20.29 10.61 -16.01
N LEU A 84 19.36 9.83 -15.45
CA LEU A 84 17.97 10.25 -15.33
C LEU A 84 17.85 11.58 -14.58
N PHE A 85 18.57 11.71 -13.47
CA PHE A 85 18.60 12.94 -12.69
C PHE A 85 19.11 14.14 -13.49
N THR A 86 20.32 14.04 -14.04
CA THR A 86 20.94 15.14 -14.79
C THR A 86 20.14 15.53 -16.03
N MET A 87 19.53 14.57 -16.72
CA MET A 87 18.80 14.83 -17.95
C MET A 87 17.38 15.34 -17.71
N TYR A 88 16.67 14.83 -16.69
CA TYR A 88 15.22 15.02 -16.58
C TYR A 88 14.72 15.63 -15.28
N THR A 89 15.38 15.41 -14.14
CA THR A 89 14.77 15.68 -12.82
C THR A 89 15.56 16.61 -11.90
N SER A 90 16.78 17.02 -12.27
CA SER A 90 17.56 17.99 -11.49
C SER A 90 16.88 19.36 -11.45
N GLN A 91 17.38 20.27 -10.62
CA GLN A 91 16.87 21.66 -10.57
C GLN A 91 17.05 22.38 -11.92
N ASN A 92 18.14 22.07 -12.64
CA ASN A 92 18.46 22.59 -13.96
C ASN A 92 18.70 21.41 -14.91
N PRO A 93 17.65 20.70 -15.33
CA PRO A 93 17.79 19.48 -16.12
C PRO A 93 18.20 19.83 -17.55
N LYS A 94 19.07 19.01 -18.16
CA LYS A 94 19.51 19.23 -19.55
C LYS A 94 18.37 19.17 -20.56
N ILE A 95 17.35 18.35 -20.29
CA ILE A 95 16.15 18.20 -21.13
C ILE A 95 14.89 18.60 -20.35
N GLY A 96 14.73 18.09 -19.11
CA GLY A 96 13.50 18.27 -18.34
C GLY A 96 12.34 17.45 -18.89
N LYS A 97 11.09 17.83 -18.56
CA LYS A 97 9.90 17.17 -19.11
C LYS A 97 9.80 17.44 -20.61
N PRO A 98 9.81 16.43 -21.50
CA PRO A 98 9.57 16.66 -22.93
C PRO A 98 8.21 17.33 -23.16
N ARG A 99 8.12 18.20 -24.18
CA ARG A 99 6.85 18.81 -24.57
C ARG A 99 5.91 17.76 -25.16
N ALA A 100 4.60 18.02 -25.17
CA ALA A 100 3.61 17.04 -25.62
C ALA A 100 3.84 16.63 -27.09
N GLU A 101 4.28 17.59 -27.91
CA GLU A 101 4.60 17.44 -29.33
C GLU A 101 6.00 16.87 -29.63
N ASP A 102 6.90 16.79 -28.63
CA ASP A 102 8.28 16.32 -28.83
C ASP A 102 8.38 14.79 -28.80
N LYS A 103 7.91 14.14 -29.88
CA LYS A 103 7.95 12.67 -30.02
C LYS A 103 9.36 12.09 -29.82
N LYS A 104 10.39 12.78 -30.31
CA LYS A 104 11.80 12.34 -30.18
C LYS A 104 12.29 12.48 -28.74
N GLY A 105 11.90 13.54 -28.04
CA GLY A 105 12.16 13.73 -26.61
C GLY A 105 11.54 12.61 -25.77
N TRP A 106 10.27 12.30 -26.01
CA TRP A 106 9.59 11.18 -25.34
C TRP A 106 10.24 9.84 -25.64
N GLY A 107 10.59 9.55 -26.90
CA GLY A 107 11.30 8.32 -27.26
C GLY A 107 12.65 8.14 -26.55
N ARG A 108 13.43 9.23 -26.40
CA ARG A 108 14.69 9.21 -25.63
C ARG A 108 14.45 9.00 -24.13
N PHE A 109 13.40 9.62 -23.60
CA PHE A 109 13.02 9.49 -22.20
C PHE A 109 12.60 8.04 -21.86
N THR A 110 11.69 7.47 -22.65
CA THR A 110 11.23 6.08 -22.45
C THR A 110 12.37 5.08 -22.61
N THR A 111 13.27 5.27 -23.59
CA THR A 111 14.48 4.44 -23.73
C THR A 111 15.37 4.51 -22.49
N SER A 112 15.53 5.69 -21.89
CA SER A 112 16.32 5.88 -20.67
C SER A 112 15.68 5.19 -19.46
N LEU A 113 14.35 5.25 -19.36
CA LEU A 113 13.59 4.54 -18.33
C LEU A 113 13.69 3.03 -18.47
N SER A 114 13.55 2.48 -19.68
CA SER A 114 13.68 1.04 -19.93
C SER A 114 15.07 0.52 -19.51
N ARG A 115 16.14 1.19 -19.96
CA ARG A 115 17.52 0.82 -19.58
C ARG A 115 17.75 0.88 -18.07
N THR A 116 17.16 1.88 -17.41
CA THR A 116 17.27 2.00 -15.95
C THR A 116 16.51 0.87 -15.25
N LYS A 117 15.28 0.57 -15.68
CA LYS A 117 14.47 -0.54 -15.17
C LYS A 117 15.19 -1.87 -15.32
N GLU A 118 15.73 -2.17 -16.51
CA GLU A 118 16.51 -3.38 -16.77
C GLU A 118 17.71 -3.48 -15.82
N SER A 119 18.48 -2.40 -15.63
CA SER A 119 19.60 -2.42 -14.69
C SER A 119 19.18 -2.63 -13.23
N ILE A 120 18.03 -2.07 -12.83
CA ILE A 120 17.46 -2.25 -11.50
C ILE A 120 17.04 -3.71 -11.31
N GLU A 121 16.36 -4.32 -12.29
CA GLU A 121 15.93 -5.72 -12.24
C GLU A 121 17.12 -6.68 -12.13
N VAL A 122 18.20 -6.43 -12.88
CA VAL A 122 19.44 -7.21 -12.76
C VAL A 122 20.03 -7.09 -11.35
N PHE A 123 20.10 -5.88 -10.79
CA PHE A 123 20.62 -5.66 -9.44
C PHE A 123 19.73 -6.28 -8.34
N THR A 124 18.41 -6.12 -8.42
CA THR A 124 17.49 -6.67 -7.42
C THR A 124 17.40 -8.19 -7.48
N SER A 125 17.69 -8.79 -8.64
CA SER A 125 17.72 -10.25 -8.83
C SER A 125 19.10 -10.87 -8.59
N SER A 126 20.12 -10.06 -8.27
CA SER A 126 21.47 -10.56 -7.97
C SER A 126 21.51 -11.27 -6.60
N ASP A 127 22.48 -12.16 -6.42
CA ASP A 127 22.67 -12.89 -5.16
C ASP A 127 22.71 -11.94 -3.95
N PRO A 128 22.25 -12.35 -2.75
CA PRO A 128 22.18 -11.48 -1.58
C PRO A 128 23.50 -10.78 -1.20
N GLY A 129 24.66 -11.34 -1.57
CA GLY A 129 25.97 -10.71 -1.37
C GLY A 129 26.23 -9.50 -2.28
N PHE A 130 25.59 -9.45 -3.46
CA PHE A 130 25.78 -8.44 -4.50
C PHE A 130 24.52 -7.60 -4.78
N GLY A 131 23.34 -8.08 -4.35
CA GLY A 131 22.06 -7.42 -4.50
C GLY A 131 21.75 -6.44 -3.35
N PRO A 132 20.56 -5.82 -3.34
CA PRO A 132 20.19 -4.78 -2.38
C PRO A 132 20.15 -5.24 -0.91
N GLN A 133 20.15 -6.55 -0.68
CA GLN A 133 20.18 -7.15 0.66
C GLN A 133 21.59 -7.27 1.25
N SER A 134 22.62 -6.94 0.47
CA SER A 134 24.00 -6.98 0.96
C SER A 134 24.20 -6.00 2.11
N HIS A 135 24.92 -6.44 3.14
CA HIS A 135 25.26 -5.64 4.32
C HIS A 135 25.97 -4.32 3.95
N ILE A 136 26.72 -4.32 2.83
CA ILE A 136 27.37 -3.13 2.30
C ILE A 136 26.36 -2.01 2.09
N TYR A 137 25.14 -2.30 1.62
CA TYR A 137 24.11 -1.27 1.42
C TYR A 137 23.32 -0.97 2.68
N ALA A 138 23.22 -1.90 3.62
CA ALA A 138 22.43 -1.71 4.83
C ALA A 138 22.93 -0.52 5.67
N ASP A 139 24.24 -0.26 5.66
CA ASP A 139 24.85 0.83 6.44
C ASP A 139 24.68 2.21 5.78
N TYR A 140 24.65 2.27 4.44
CA TYR A 140 24.53 3.54 3.71
C TYR A 140 23.11 3.86 3.27
N PHE A 141 22.37 2.85 2.82
CA PHE A 141 21.04 2.99 2.26
C PHE A 141 20.14 1.77 2.58
N PRO A 142 19.69 1.63 3.85
CA PRO A 142 18.89 0.48 4.29
C PRO A 142 17.60 0.22 3.51
N SER A 143 17.09 1.23 2.78
CA SER A 143 15.85 1.14 1.99
C SER A 143 16.09 1.19 0.48
N ILE A 144 17.29 0.87 0.01
CA ILE A 144 17.65 0.93 -1.42
C ILE A 144 16.67 0.17 -2.31
N GLU A 145 16.30 -1.06 -1.95
CA GLU A 145 15.33 -1.87 -2.71
C GLU A 145 13.98 -1.17 -2.85
N SER A 146 13.44 -0.68 -1.74
CA SER A 146 12.17 0.04 -1.73
C SER A 146 12.23 1.33 -2.56
N TYR A 147 13.35 2.04 -2.55
CA TYR A 147 13.55 3.23 -3.38
C TYR A 147 13.57 2.88 -4.87
N LEU A 148 14.35 1.88 -5.27
CA LEU A 148 14.45 1.46 -6.68
C LEU A 148 13.08 1.02 -7.23
N HIS A 149 12.30 0.27 -6.45
CA HIS A 149 10.92 -0.07 -6.83
C HIS A 149 10.01 1.15 -7.00
N LYS A 150 10.14 2.20 -6.19
CA LYS A 150 9.35 3.43 -6.38
C LYS A 150 9.70 4.14 -7.68
N VAL A 151 10.98 4.13 -8.05
CA VAL A 151 11.47 4.75 -9.29
C VAL A 151 10.90 4.06 -10.52
N THR A 152 10.85 2.72 -10.54
CA THR A 152 10.34 1.96 -11.69
C THR A 152 8.82 1.85 -11.71
N ALA A 153 8.14 1.94 -10.56
CA ALA A 153 6.71 1.70 -10.43
C ALA A 153 5.84 2.50 -11.42
N TYR A 154 6.15 3.76 -11.68
CA TYR A 154 5.36 4.57 -12.62
C TYR A 154 5.54 4.11 -14.07
N PHE A 155 6.76 3.76 -14.47
CA PHE A 155 7.01 3.26 -15.81
C PHE A 155 6.39 1.87 -16.00
N GLU A 156 6.46 1.01 -14.98
CA GLU A 156 5.75 -0.28 -14.95
C GLU A 156 4.24 -0.10 -15.08
N ILE A 157 3.63 0.87 -14.39
CA ILE A 157 2.20 1.16 -14.54
C ILE A 157 1.88 1.52 -16.00
N VAL A 158 2.69 2.34 -16.65
CA VAL A 158 2.47 2.72 -18.05
C VAL A 158 2.64 1.51 -18.98
N GLN A 159 3.64 0.67 -18.75
CA GLN A 159 3.82 -0.58 -19.51
C GLN A 159 2.62 -1.53 -19.32
N HIS A 160 2.09 -1.66 -18.10
CA HIS A 160 0.88 -2.45 -17.85
C HIS A 160 -0.33 -1.85 -18.57
N LEU A 161 -0.54 -0.54 -18.50
CA LEU A 161 -1.63 0.13 -19.23
C LEU A 161 -1.50 -0.07 -20.74
N GLN A 162 -0.29 0.00 -21.28
CA GLN A 162 -0.02 -0.27 -22.69
C GLN A 162 -0.37 -1.72 -23.06
N MET A 163 0.04 -2.69 -22.24
CA MET A 163 -0.32 -4.10 -22.44
C MET A 163 -1.83 -4.32 -22.36
N THR A 164 -2.52 -3.71 -21.39
CA THR A 164 -3.98 -3.74 -21.28
C THR A 164 -4.65 -3.11 -22.50
N ALA A 165 -4.16 -1.97 -22.98
CA ALA A 165 -4.72 -1.30 -24.16
C ALA A 165 -4.55 -2.13 -25.44
N CYS A 166 -3.52 -2.96 -25.51
CA CYS A 166 -3.24 -3.84 -26.65
C CYS A 166 -3.83 -5.25 -26.50
N SER A 167 -4.38 -5.61 -25.33
CA SER A 167 -4.93 -6.94 -25.05
C SER A 167 -6.28 -7.11 -25.76
N PRO A 168 -6.42 -8.16 -26.60
CA PRO A 168 -7.71 -8.51 -27.20
C PRO A 168 -8.81 -8.73 -26.16
N GLU A 169 -8.47 -9.34 -25.02
CA GLU A 169 -9.39 -9.64 -23.92
C GLU A 169 -9.94 -8.36 -23.26
N CYS A 170 -9.17 -7.27 -23.29
CA CYS A 170 -9.56 -5.97 -22.76
C CYS A 170 -10.24 -5.08 -23.80
N GLN A 171 -10.18 -5.42 -25.09
CA GLN A 171 -10.61 -4.56 -26.18
C GLN A 171 -12.11 -4.24 -26.09
N ASP A 172 -12.94 -5.25 -25.82
CA ASP A 172 -14.38 -5.08 -25.68
C ASP A 172 -14.74 -4.22 -24.48
N PHE A 173 -13.95 -4.27 -23.41
CA PHE A 173 -14.15 -3.42 -22.23
C PHE A 173 -13.76 -1.96 -22.52
N LEU A 174 -12.61 -1.74 -23.14
CA LEU A 174 -12.07 -0.41 -23.44
C LEU A 174 -12.85 0.35 -24.52
N LYS A 175 -13.55 -0.37 -25.40
CA LYS A 175 -14.45 0.22 -26.41
C LYS A 175 -15.81 0.66 -25.85
N ARG A 176 -16.16 0.27 -24.61
CA ARG A 176 -17.44 0.68 -24.03
C ARG A 176 -17.45 2.19 -23.79
N PRO A 177 -18.62 2.84 -23.91
CA PRO A 177 -18.75 4.25 -23.53
C PRO A 177 -18.26 4.47 -22.11
N PHE A 178 -17.34 5.41 -21.95
CA PHE A 178 -16.86 5.83 -20.64
C PHE A 178 -17.79 6.90 -20.08
N SER A 179 -18.33 6.65 -18.89
CA SER A 179 -19.07 7.65 -18.12
C SER A 179 -18.43 7.80 -16.74
N LEU A 180 -18.32 9.05 -16.29
CA LEU A 180 -17.85 9.36 -14.96
C LEU A 180 -19.06 9.74 -14.10
N TYR A 181 -19.30 8.98 -13.04
CA TYR A 181 -20.32 9.29 -12.05
C TYR A 181 -19.66 9.52 -10.69
N ALA A 182 -19.76 10.76 -10.20
CA ALA A 182 -19.26 11.11 -8.87
C ALA A 182 -20.33 10.80 -7.82
N LEU A 183 -20.01 9.92 -6.88
CA LEU A 183 -20.85 9.68 -5.72
C LEU A 183 -20.69 10.84 -4.71
N PRO A 184 -21.80 11.30 -4.10
CA PRO A 184 -21.73 12.39 -3.13
C PRO A 184 -20.90 12.01 -1.89
N GLU A 185 -20.47 13.03 -1.16
CA GLU A 185 -19.94 12.81 0.17
C GLU A 185 -21.01 12.14 1.05
N MET A 186 -20.57 11.25 1.94
CA MET A 186 -21.46 10.49 2.81
C MET A 186 -20.78 10.43 4.16
N ASN A 187 -21.40 11.10 5.12
CA ASN A 187 -20.98 11.18 6.50
C ASN A 187 -22.09 10.60 7.38
N ILE A 188 -21.71 10.08 8.53
CA ILE A 188 -22.62 9.52 9.52
C ILE A 188 -22.34 10.15 10.84
N THR A 189 -23.40 10.44 11.59
CA THR A 189 -23.25 10.86 12.98
C THR A 189 -23.12 9.63 13.89
N ALA A 190 -21.92 9.41 14.41
CA ALA A 190 -21.59 8.38 15.38
C ALA A 190 -22.18 8.72 16.76
N ARG A 191 -23.44 8.32 16.99
CA ARG A 191 -24.19 8.62 18.23
C ARG A 191 -23.51 8.10 19.50
N ASN A 192 -22.83 6.95 19.41
CA ASN A 192 -22.24 6.23 20.54
C ASN A 192 -20.70 6.24 20.48
N ALA A 193 -20.11 7.32 19.96
CA ALA A 193 -18.65 7.46 19.95
C ALA A 193 -18.13 7.62 21.39
N PRO A 194 -17.05 6.91 21.78
CA PRO A 194 -16.47 7.05 23.10
C PRO A 194 -15.90 8.46 23.31
N TYR A 195 -16.15 9.07 24.46
CA TYR A 195 -15.71 10.45 24.75
C TYR A 195 -14.77 10.50 25.95
N THR A 196 -15.03 9.70 26.97
CA THR A 196 -14.26 9.64 28.21
C THR A 196 -13.29 8.46 28.20
N ALA A 197 -12.29 8.47 29.09
CA ALA A 197 -11.40 7.33 29.29
C ALA A 197 -12.21 6.06 29.63
N GLN A 198 -13.23 6.19 30.47
CA GLN A 198 -14.14 5.10 30.84
C GLN A 198 -14.98 4.58 29.66
N ASP A 199 -15.33 5.43 28.68
CA ASP A 199 -15.98 4.95 27.45
C ASP A 199 -15.01 4.08 26.63
N TRP A 200 -13.76 4.52 26.50
CA TRP A 200 -12.73 3.77 25.79
C TRP A 200 -12.37 2.46 26.48
N GLU A 201 -12.29 2.44 27.81
CA GLU A 201 -12.11 1.22 28.60
C GLU A 201 -13.21 0.21 28.31
N ARG A 202 -14.48 0.64 28.34
CA ARG A 202 -15.63 -0.20 27.99
C ARG A 202 -15.55 -0.74 26.56
N VAL A 203 -15.00 0.02 25.61
CA VAL A 203 -14.76 -0.46 24.23
C VAL A 203 -13.69 -1.54 24.20
N LEU A 204 -12.58 -1.36 24.93
CA LEU A 204 -11.48 -2.32 25.01
C LEU A 204 -11.89 -3.60 25.75
N GLU A 205 -12.68 -3.49 26.81
CA GLU A 205 -13.30 -4.64 27.51
C GLU A 205 -14.22 -5.44 26.60
N LYS A 206 -15.10 -4.75 25.85
CA LYS A 206 -15.96 -5.42 24.86
C LYS A 206 -15.14 -6.13 23.79
N ALA A 207 -14.02 -5.55 23.37
CA ALA A 207 -13.13 -6.20 22.41
C ALA A 207 -12.40 -7.42 23.01
N ALA A 208 -11.94 -7.36 24.27
CA ALA A 208 -11.37 -8.50 24.99
C ALA A 208 -12.35 -9.69 25.03
N ASN A 209 -13.63 -9.39 25.30
CA ASN A 209 -14.71 -10.37 25.38
C ASN A 209 -15.04 -11.06 24.04
N THR A 210 -14.43 -10.65 22.92
CA THR A 210 -14.55 -11.39 21.66
C THR A 210 -13.65 -12.63 21.58
N THR A 211 -12.65 -12.72 22.48
CA THR A 211 -11.70 -13.85 22.62
C THR A 211 -11.21 -13.99 24.08
N PRO A 212 -12.13 -14.18 25.06
CA PRO A 212 -11.81 -14.14 26.50
C PRO A 212 -10.88 -15.28 26.96
N GLU A 213 -10.79 -16.34 26.19
CA GLU A 213 -9.92 -17.49 26.45
C GLU A 213 -8.46 -17.23 26.08
N ARG A 214 -8.19 -16.24 25.20
CA ARG A 214 -6.85 -16.00 24.64
C ARG A 214 -6.14 -14.81 25.24
N TYR A 215 -6.88 -13.79 25.66
CA TYR A 215 -6.32 -12.51 26.08
C TYR A 215 -6.96 -12.01 27.36
N GLU A 216 -6.14 -11.39 28.21
CA GLU A 216 -6.56 -10.61 29.37
C GLU A 216 -6.12 -9.15 29.20
N LEU A 217 -6.84 -8.23 29.85
CA LEU A 217 -6.51 -6.81 29.81
C LEU A 217 -5.39 -6.49 30.80
N ASP A 218 -4.40 -5.74 30.32
CA ASP A 218 -3.40 -5.07 31.13
C ASP A 218 -3.95 -3.71 31.58
N LEU A 219 -4.56 -3.69 32.77
CA LEU A 219 -5.29 -2.51 33.26
C LEU A 219 -4.42 -1.24 33.33
N ASP A 220 -3.14 -1.38 33.66
CA ASP A 220 -2.21 -0.23 33.73
C ASP A 220 -1.98 0.39 32.36
N VAL A 221 -1.75 -0.45 31.34
CA VAL A 221 -1.56 0.00 29.95
C VAL A 221 -2.85 0.56 29.38
N VAL A 222 -3.97 -0.12 29.64
CA VAL A 222 -5.31 0.26 29.17
C VAL A 222 -5.70 1.62 29.73
N SER A 223 -5.60 1.81 31.04
CA SER A 223 -5.97 3.07 31.71
C SER A 223 -5.14 4.25 31.20
N LYS A 224 -3.82 4.07 31.06
CA LYS A 224 -2.94 5.11 30.51
C LYS A 224 -3.27 5.49 29.07
N ASP A 225 -3.58 4.50 28.23
CA ASP A 225 -3.88 4.75 26.83
C ASP A 225 -5.29 5.33 26.66
N THR A 226 -6.28 4.92 27.46
CA THR A 226 -7.66 5.45 27.41
C THR A 226 -7.71 6.90 27.88
N GLU A 227 -6.93 7.28 28.89
CA GLU A 227 -6.71 8.68 29.27
C GLU A 227 -6.14 9.50 28.11
N PHE A 228 -5.15 8.95 27.39
CA PHE A 228 -4.58 9.62 26.22
C PHE A 228 -5.61 9.75 25.09
N MET A 229 -6.37 8.69 24.80
CA MET A 229 -7.41 8.68 23.76
C MET A 229 -8.57 9.63 24.07
N ALA A 230 -8.89 9.87 25.33
CA ALA A 230 -9.93 10.80 25.75
C ALA A 230 -9.54 12.29 25.60
N ARG A 231 -8.26 12.61 25.36
CA ARG A 231 -7.80 14.01 25.17
C ARG A 231 -8.27 14.61 23.85
N GLU A 232 -8.49 13.77 22.84
CA GLU A 232 -8.98 14.20 21.53
C GLU A 232 -10.35 13.56 21.29
N PRO A 233 -11.44 14.34 21.26
CA PRO A 233 -12.76 13.78 21.07
C PRO A 233 -12.88 13.13 19.70
N VAL A 234 -13.53 11.97 19.66
CA VAL A 234 -13.90 11.34 18.39
C VAL A 234 -14.84 12.26 17.62
N PRO A 235 -14.53 12.65 16.38
CA PRO A 235 -15.47 13.41 15.56
C PRO A 235 -16.79 12.66 15.47
N ARG A 236 -17.91 13.34 15.74
CA ARG A 236 -19.23 12.71 15.63
C ARG A 236 -19.61 12.49 14.19
N ASP A 237 -19.28 13.43 13.30
CA ASP A 237 -19.48 13.25 11.87
C ASP A 237 -18.28 12.53 11.28
N VAL A 238 -18.49 11.24 10.98
CA VAL A 238 -17.46 10.34 10.50
C VAL A 238 -17.71 9.96 9.04
N PRO A 239 -16.66 9.97 8.20
CA PRO A 239 -16.82 9.68 6.80
C PRO A 239 -17.07 8.19 6.55
N VAL A 240 -17.94 7.92 5.59
CA VAL A 240 -18.03 6.60 4.96
C VAL A 240 -16.93 6.50 3.91
N HIS A 241 -16.08 5.48 4.03
CA HIS A 241 -15.04 5.24 3.03
C HIS A 241 -15.62 4.86 1.67
N CYS A 242 -14.90 5.20 0.60
CA CYS A 242 -15.39 5.04 -0.77
C CYS A 242 -15.64 3.59 -1.17
N GLU A 243 -14.92 2.61 -0.61
CA GLU A 243 -15.20 1.18 -0.84
C GLU A 243 -16.65 0.84 -0.52
N LEU A 244 -17.13 1.34 0.62
CA LEU A 244 -18.45 1.03 1.14
C LEU A 244 -19.49 1.72 0.27
N LYS A 245 -19.28 3.00 -0.06
CA LYS A 245 -20.17 3.76 -0.96
C LYS A 245 -20.35 3.08 -2.32
N LEU A 246 -19.24 2.62 -2.92
CA LEU A 246 -19.26 1.93 -4.20
C LEU A 246 -20.06 0.62 -4.13
N VAL A 247 -19.92 -0.14 -3.04
CA VAL A 247 -20.75 -1.33 -2.84
C VAL A 247 -22.23 -0.99 -2.67
N LEU A 248 -22.57 0.09 -1.96
CA LEU A 248 -23.97 0.48 -1.80
C LEU A 248 -24.60 0.79 -3.15
N GLU A 249 -23.89 1.60 -3.94
CA GLU A 249 -24.32 1.95 -5.29
C GLU A 249 -24.43 0.70 -6.16
N ALA A 250 -23.45 -0.19 -6.07
CA ALA A 250 -23.43 -1.43 -6.83
C ALA A 250 -24.60 -2.35 -6.50
N MET A 251 -24.94 -2.48 -5.22
CA MET A 251 -26.04 -3.32 -4.75
C MET A 251 -27.42 -2.75 -5.09
N GLN A 252 -27.53 -1.44 -5.30
CA GLN A 252 -28.75 -0.82 -5.85
C GLN A 252 -28.91 -1.08 -7.36
N ARG A 253 -27.86 -1.53 -8.05
CA ARG A 253 -27.82 -1.78 -9.50
C ARG A 253 -27.12 -3.11 -9.82
N PRO A 254 -27.57 -4.25 -9.29
CA PRO A 254 -26.79 -5.49 -9.25
C PRO A 254 -26.47 -6.09 -10.63
N GLN A 255 -27.26 -5.79 -11.67
CA GLN A 255 -27.14 -6.40 -13.00
C GLN A 255 -26.02 -5.77 -13.85
N THR A 256 -25.37 -4.70 -13.39
CA THR A 256 -24.45 -3.90 -14.23
C THR A 256 -23.03 -3.78 -13.66
N VAL A 257 -22.71 -4.48 -12.57
CA VAL A 257 -21.52 -4.15 -11.78
C VAL A 257 -20.53 -5.31 -11.69
N TYR A 258 -19.27 -4.99 -12.01
CA TYR A 258 -18.14 -5.87 -11.77
C TYR A 258 -17.91 -6.05 -10.27
N THR A 259 -17.58 -7.27 -9.91
CA THR A 259 -17.23 -7.66 -8.53
C THR A 259 -15.93 -7.02 -8.02
N TYR A 260 -15.05 -6.60 -8.92
CA TYR A 260 -13.80 -5.92 -8.55
C TYR A 260 -14.00 -4.42 -8.35
N ILE A 261 -13.58 -3.92 -7.18
CA ILE A 261 -13.61 -2.51 -6.82
C ILE A 261 -12.19 -1.93 -6.97
N GLY A 262 -12.01 -1.11 -8.01
CA GLY A 262 -10.77 -0.38 -8.25
C GLY A 262 -10.59 0.79 -7.28
N MET A 263 -9.47 0.81 -6.56
CA MET A 263 -9.19 1.82 -5.54
C MET A 263 -7.84 2.49 -5.77
N SER A 264 -7.74 3.80 -5.52
CA SER A 264 -6.47 4.55 -5.63
C SER A 264 -5.46 4.17 -4.54
N LYS A 265 -5.93 3.58 -3.44
CA LYS A 265 -5.12 3.02 -2.35
C LYS A 265 -5.68 1.66 -1.96
N LEU A 266 -4.85 0.81 -1.37
CA LEU A 266 -5.32 -0.42 -0.74
C LEU A 266 -6.37 -0.10 0.32
N SER A 267 -7.36 -0.97 0.46
CA SER A 267 -8.47 -0.76 1.38
C SER A 267 -8.00 -0.73 2.82
N CYS A 268 -8.66 0.06 3.67
CA CYS A 268 -8.37 -0.03 5.11
C CYS A 268 -8.86 -1.38 5.66
N SER A 269 -8.30 -1.80 6.80
CA SER A 269 -8.69 -3.06 7.45
C SER A 269 -10.18 -3.15 7.76
N GLY A 270 -10.82 -2.01 8.06
CA GLY A 270 -12.25 -1.93 8.31
C GLY A 270 -13.07 -2.28 7.07
N CYS A 271 -12.81 -1.59 5.97
CA CYS A 271 -13.49 -1.80 4.70
C CYS A 271 -13.28 -3.21 4.16
N HIS A 272 -12.05 -3.72 4.25
CA HIS A 272 -11.74 -5.07 3.80
C HIS A 272 -12.52 -6.14 4.57
N LEU A 273 -12.58 -6.03 5.91
CA LEU A 273 -13.35 -6.97 6.73
C LEU A 273 -14.85 -6.87 6.44
N PHE A 274 -15.36 -5.66 6.20
CA PHE A 274 -16.76 -5.47 5.80
C PHE A 274 -17.09 -6.17 4.50
N LEU A 275 -16.28 -5.98 3.45
CA LEU A 275 -16.49 -6.65 2.17
C LEU A 275 -16.48 -8.17 2.33
N ARG A 276 -15.57 -8.70 3.16
CA ARG A 276 -15.53 -10.14 3.48
C ARG A 276 -16.83 -10.60 4.14
N VAL A 277 -17.26 -9.95 5.21
CA VAL A 277 -18.49 -10.34 5.93
C VAL A 277 -19.72 -10.18 5.04
N LEU A 278 -19.78 -9.13 4.24
CA LEU A 278 -20.87 -8.91 3.29
C LEU A 278 -20.96 -10.07 2.30
N ASN A 279 -19.83 -10.49 1.72
CA ASN A 279 -19.77 -11.64 0.83
C ASN A 279 -20.20 -12.94 1.52
N ASP A 280 -19.76 -13.16 2.76
CA ASP A 280 -20.13 -14.35 3.52
C ASP A 280 -21.63 -14.37 3.85
N VAL A 281 -22.22 -13.23 4.21
CA VAL A 281 -23.64 -13.14 4.62
C VAL A 281 -24.59 -13.15 3.43
N TYR A 282 -24.24 -12.48 2.33
CA TYR A 282 -25.13 -12.29 1.17
C TYR A 282 -24.76 -13.12 -0.06
N GLY A 283 -23.68 -13.91 -0.01
CA GLY A 283 -23.18 -14.65 -1.16
C GLY A 283 -22.66 -13.74 -2.29
N THR A 284 -22.39 -12.47 -2.00
CA THR A 284 -21.78 -11.54 -2.96
C THR A 284 -20.30 -11.87 -3.15
N LYS A 285 -19.67 -11.25 -4.14
CA LYS A 285 -18.25 -11.45 -4.44
C LYS A 285 -17.53 -10.12 -4.61
N PHE A 286 -17.79 -9.11 -3.79
CA PHE A 286 -17.05 -7.84 -3.90
C PHE A 286 -15.61 -8.00 -3.38
N TRP A 287 -14.61 -7.65 -4.18
CA TRP A 287 -13.21 -7.68 -3.75
C TRP A 287 -12.44 -6.45 -4.20
N THR A 288 -11.45 -6.06 -3.41
CA THR A 288 -10.50 -4.98 -3.74
C THR A 288 -9.12 -5.58 -3.95
N ARG A 289 -8.17 -4.79 -4.49
CA ARG A 289 -6.77 -5.23 -4.72
C ARG A 289 -6.11 -5.80 -3.45
N GLY A 290 -6.53 -5.36 -2.28
CA GLY A 290 -6.03 -5.83 -1.01
C GLY A 290 -6.26 -4.83 0.11
N CYS A 291 -5.63 -5.14 1.25
CA CYS A 291 -5.87 -4.45 2.50
C CYS A 291 -4.58 -3.87 3.06
N GLN A 292 -4.58 -2.59 3.43
CA GLN A 292 -3.60 -2.07 4.37
C GLN A 292 -3.87 -2.70 5.73
N LYS A 293 -2.82 -3.17 6.42
CA LYS A 293 -2.96 -3.77 7.77
C LYS A 293 -3.47 -2.80 8.84
N LYS A 294 -3.86 -1.56 8.49
CA LYS A 294 -4.34 -0.51 9.41
C LYS A 294 -5.81 -0.19 9.10
N ALA A 295 -6.63 -0.07 10.15
CA ALA A 295 -7.92 0.60 10.03
C ALA A 295 -7.67 2.11 10.04
N GLN A 296 -8.16 2.83 9.03
CA GLN A 296 -8.05 4.28 9.00
C GLN A 296 -9.19 4.86 9.82
N TYR A 297 -8.86 5.56 10.90
CA TYR A 297 -9.80 6.21 11.80
C TYR A 297 -9.88 7.72 11.50
N PRO A 298 -11.03 8.39 11.71
CA PRO A 298 -12.34 7.83 12.05
C PRO A 298 -13.09 7.30 10.82
N TRP A 299 -13.92 6.27 11.01
CA TRP A 299 -14.71 5.65 9.94
C TRP A 299 -15.92 4.91 10.51
N GLN A 300 -17.01 4.84 9.75
CA GLN A 300 -18.21 4.10 10.14
C GLN A 300 -18.87 3.44 8.92
N PHE A 301 -19.67 2.42 9.19
CA PHE A 301 -20.49 1.77 8.18
C PHE A 301 -21.72 2.59 7.85
N PRO A 302 -22.12 2.69 6.56
CA PRO A 302 -23.30 3.41 6.12
C PRO A 302 -24.53 3.08 6.97
N PRO A 303 -25.35 4.07 7.35
CA PRO A 303 -26.56 3.83 8.11
C PRO A 303 -27.64 3.27 7.18
N GLY A 304 -28.61 2.55 7.72
CA GLY A 304 -29.80 2.14 6.96
C GLY A 304 -29.56 1.09 5.89
N LEU A 305 -28.51 0.29 6.03
CA LEU A 305 -28.28 -0.79 5.10
C LEU A 305 -29.32 -1.89 5.28
N TRP A 306 -29.82 -2.35 4.14
CA TRP A 306 -30.53 -3.61 3.94
C TRP A 306 -29.68 -4.82 4.39
N PHE A 307 -28.40 -4.57 4.74
CA PHE A 307 -27.40 -5.55 5.16
C PHE A 307 -27.57 -6.08 6.60
N GLY A 308 -28.59 -5.59 7.30
CA GLY A 308 -28.95 -5.98 8.67
C GLY A 308 -27.88 -5.62 9.71
N GLY A 309 -28.26 -5.63 10.99
CA GLY A 309 -27.30 -5.52 12.10
C GLY A 309 -26.20 -6.60 12.01
N ARG A 310 -26.51 -7.75 11.40
CA ARG A 310 -25.61 -8.90 11.26
C ARG A 310 -24.27 -8.58 10.60
N VAL A 311 -24.24 -7.91 9.44
CA VAL A 311 -22.97 -7.60 8.75
C VAL A 311 -22.12 -6.65 9.58
N THR A 312 -22.76 -5.60 10.12
CA THR A 312 -22.11 -4.61 10.96
C THR A 312 -21.53 -5.25 12.22
N ASP A 313 -22.33 -6.03 12.95
CA ASP A 313 -21.93 -6.69 14.19
C ASP A 313 -20.79 -7.68 13.97
N GLN A 314 -20.90 -8.53 12.94
CA GLN A 314 -19.86 -9.50 12.61
C GLN A 314 -18.57 -8.79 12.15
N THR A 315 -18.69 -7.67 11.43
CA THR A 315 -17.51 -6.90 11.04
C THR A 315 -16.84 -6.26 12.24
N TYR A 316 -17.58 -5.62 13.14
CA TYR A 316 -17.01 -5.04 14.37
C TYR A 316 -16.40 -6.12 15.27
N ARG A 317 -17.00 -7.30 15.36
CA ARG A 317 -16.41 -8.46 16.06
C ARG A 317 -15.04 -8.82 15.46
N LEU A 318 -14.93 -8.89 14.14
CA LEU A 318 -13.66 -9.20 13.47
C LEU A 318 -12.60 -8.10 13.62
N VAL A 319 -13.03 -6.83 13.61
CA VAL A 319 -12.14 -5.69 13.89
C VAL A 319 -11.61 -5.78 15.32
N ALA A 320 -12.47 -6.04 16.30
CA ALA A 320 -12.09 -6.23 17.70
C ALA A 320 -11.10 -7.38 17.87
N GLN A 321 -11.36 -8.54 17.25
CA GLN A 321 -10.42 -9.69 17.24
C GLN A 321 -9.07 -9.37 16.60
N ALA A 322 -9.03 -8.47 15.61
CA ALA A 322 -7.77 -8.02 15.01
C ALA A 322 -7.01 -7.05 15.93
N TRP A 323 -7.72 -6.25 16.72
CA TRP A 323 -7.14 -5.36 17.73
C TRP A 323 -6.57 -6.13 18.91
N THR A 324 -7.28 -7.14 19.42
CA THR A 324 -6.82 -7.96 20.57
C THR A 324 -5.46 -8.62 20.32
N ARG A 325 -5.15 -8.93 19.06
CA ARG A 325 -3.86 -9.53 18.67
C ARG A 325 -2.69 -8.55 18.56
N ARG A 326 -2.95 -7.24 18.47
CA ARG A 326 -1.95 -6.23 18.07
C ARG A 326 -1.77 -5.10 19.07
N TYR A 327 -2.79 -4.81 19.86
CA TYR A 327 -2.72 -3.79 20.89
C TYR A 327 -2.08 -4.34 22.16
N HIS A 328 -1.14 -3.59 22.73
CA HIS A 328 -0.27 -4.03 23.82
C HIS A 328 -1.01 -4.15 25.16
N GLY A 329 -2.16 -3.50 25.30
CA GLY A 329 -3.02 -3.64 26.46
C GLY A 329 -3.73 -4.99 26.55
N TYR A 330 -3.56 -5.88 25.58
CA TYR A 330 -4.00 -7.27 25.67
C TYR A 330 -2.79 -8.20 25.87
N ARG A 331 -2.75 -8.88 27.01
CA ARG A 331 -1.72 -9.89 27.30
C ARG A 331 -2.27 -11.27 26.93
N PRO A 332 -1.49 -12.13 26.26
CA PRO A 332 -1.87 -13.53 26.10
C PRO A 332 -2.12 -14.14 27.48
N ARG A 333 -3.31 -14.71 27.67
CA ARG A 333 -3.63 -15.39 28.92
C ARG A 333 -2.64 -16.54 29.07
N ARG A 334 -1.89 -16.56 30.17
CA ARG A 334 -0.98 -17.68 30.42
C ARG A 334 -1.86 -18.92 30.47
N ALA A 335 -1.70 -19.81 29.50
CA ALA A 335 -2.23 -21.15 29.62
C ALA A 335 -1.72 -21.63 30.97
N HIS A 336 -2.62 -21.85 31.92
CA HIS A 336 -2.26 -22.63 33.09
C HIS A 336 -1.76 -23.93 32.47
N PHE A 337 -0.43 -24.08 32.43
CA PHE A 337 0.15 -25.39 32.36
C PHE A 337 -0.49 -26.06 33.56
N ARG A 338 -1.56 -26.82 33.31
CA ARG A 338 -2.06 -27.80 34.25
C ARG A 338 -0.79 -28.56 34.55
N SER A 339 -0.24 -28.31 35.74
CA SER A 339 0.74 -29.18 36.34
C SER A 339 0.00 -30.51 36.31
N TYR A 340 0.31 -31.32 35.29
CA TYR A 340 -0.08 -32.72 35.31
C TYR A 340 0.66 -33.19 36.54
N SER A 341 -0.08 -33.28 37.65
CA SER A 341 0.37 -33.94 38.85
C SER A 341 0.85 -35.28 38.34
N ALA A 342 2.18 -35.44 38.28
CA ALA A 342 2.75 -36.69 37.85
C ALA A 342 2.08 -37.76 38.71
N PRO A 343 1.43 -38.79 38.11
CA PRO A 343 0.84 -39.85 38.90
C PRO A 343 1.94 -40.33 39.84
N SER A 344 1.68 -40.24 41.14
CA SER A 344 2.63 -40.59 42.18
C SER A 344 3.12 -42.00 41.92
N VAL A 345 4.34 -42.11 41.39
CA VAL A 345 5.01 -43.38 41.20
C VAL A 345 5.19 -43.97 42.61
N PRO A 346 4.68 -45.19 42.87
CA PRO A 346 4.86 -45.83 44.17
C PRO A 346 6.35 -45.98 44.44
N SER A 347 6.81 -45.41 45.55
CA SER A 347 8.21 -45.45 45.99
C SER A 347 8.63 -46.89 46.25
N VAL A 348 9.36 -47.49 45.31
CA VAL A 348 10.12 -48.71 45.56
C VAL A 348 11.40 -48.31 46.30
N VAL A 349 11.41 -48.59 47.60
CA VAL A 349 12.60 -48.52 48.44
C VAL A 349 13.65 -49.46 47.87
N THR A 350 14.71 -48.91 47.30
CA THR A 350 15.93 -49.66 46.99
C THR A 350 17.11 -49.01 47.69
N LYS A 351 17.85 -49.87 48.39
CA LYS A 351 18.98 -49.57 49.27
C LYS A 351 20.16 -48.99 48.52
N ASP A 352 20.76 -48.00 49.18
CA ASP A 352 22.12 -47.49 49.15
C ASP A 352 23.15 -48.21 48.25
N THR A 353 23.77 -47.44 47.36
CA THR A 353 25.19 -47.61 47.01
C THR A 353 25.80 -46.24 46.67
N PRO A 354 26.93 -45.83 47.28
CA PRO A 354 27.54 -44.53 47.04
C PRO A 354 28.57 -44.60 45.89
N VAL A 355 28.47 -43.69 44.92
CA VAL A 355 29.48 -43.48 43.86
C VAL A 355 29.64 -41.96 43.62
N PRO A 356 30.86 -41.47 43.33
CA PRO A 356 31.28 -40.13 43.71
C PRO A 356 31.00 -39.03 42.67
N SER A 357 30.75 -37.86 43.25
CA SER A 357 30.92 -36.49 42.75
C SER A 357 31.82 -36.31 41.53
N SER A 358 31.21 -35.92 40.41
CA SER A 358 31.88 -35.25 39.28
C SER A 358 31.24 -33.88 39.04
N LYS A 359 32.09 -32.86 39.18
CA LYS A 359 31.83 -31.43 39.06
C LYS A 359 31.11 -31.07 37.76
N SER A 360 29.99 -30.35 37.86
CA SER A 360 29.35 -29.67 36.74
C SER A 360 29.86 -28.23 36.62
N THR A 361 30.32 -27.89 35.43
CA THR A 361 30.72 -26.55 35.01
C THR A 361 29.47 -25.71 34.77
N THR A 362 29.42 -24.55 35.42
CA THR A 362 28.45 -23.48 35.21
C THR A 362 28.56 -22.89 33.80
N ASN A 363 27.53 -23.07 32.96
CA ASN A 363 27.33 -22.24 31.77
C ASN A 363 26.41 -21.05 32.14
N LYS A 364 26.98 -19.85 32.14
CA LYS A 364 26.31 -18.55 32.20
C LYS A 364 26.41 -17.86 30.84
N GLY A 365 25.30 -17.27 30.38
CA GLY A 365 25.25 -16.27 29.29
C GLY A 365 25.10 -16.89 27.90
N ASN A 366 24.20 -16.48 27.02
CA ASN A 366 23.45 -15.23 26.89
C ASN A 366 22.13 -15.51 26.16
N GLU A 367 21.01 -15.26 26.84
CA GLU A 367 19.74 -14.95 26.18
C GLU A 367 19.71 -13.44 25.92
N GLY A 368 19.62 -13.04 24.66
CA GLY A 368 19.52 -11.63 24.31
C GLY A 368 19.55 -11.43 22.79
N GLU A 369 18.37 -11.47 22.17
CA GLU A 369 17.85 -10.35 21.35
C GLU A 369 16.54 -10.77 20.69
N GLY A 370 15.47 -10.57 21.46
CA GLY A 370 14.09 -10.64 20.98
C GLY A 370 13.68 -9.36 20.26
N HIS A 371 12.86 -9.56 19.22
CA HIS A 371 11.74 -8.72 18.82
C HIS A 371 11.99 -7.21 18.62
N ARG A 372 12.70 -6.89 17.54
CA ARG A 372 12.69 -5.55 16.92
C ARG A 372 11.47 -5.38 16.00
N CYS A 373 10.24 -5.44 16.53
CA CYS A 373 9.05 -5.11 15.75
C CYS A 373 7.88 -4.69 16.64
N SER A 374 7.73 -3.38 16.92
CA SER A 374 6.45 -2.70 17.17
C SER A 374 6.63 -1.27 17.73
N ARG A 375 7.16 -0.33 16.90
CA ARG A 375 7.16 1.12 17.20
C ARG A 375 6.20 1.93 16.31
N SER A 376 5.35 1.28 15.51
CA SER A 376 4.69 1.94 14.36
C SER A 376 3.25 2.44 14.59
N LEU A 377 2.62 2.18 15.74
CA LEU A 377 1.23 2.59 15.98
C LEU A 377 1.14 3.99 16.64
N ALA A 378 1.89 4.25 17.71
CA ALA A 378 1.90 5.56 18.38
C ALA A 378 2.47 6.71 17.51
N ARG A 379 3.42 6.42 16.60
CA ARG A 379 4.00 7.45 15.70
C ARG A 379 3.04 7.93 14.60
N SER A 380 2.01 7.15 14.26
CA SER A 380 1.12 7.47 13.12
C SER A 380 0.14 8.61 13.42
N ALA A 381 -0.17 8.87 14.69
CA ALA A 381 -0.93 10.06 15.13
C ALA A 381 -0.02 11.31 15.18
N SER A 382 1.21 11.16 15.72
CA SER A 382 2.16 12.27 15.89
C SER A 382 2.68 12.88 14.59
N SER A 383 2.85 12.09 13.51
CA SER A 383 3.39 12.60 12.25
C SER A 383 2.36 13.35 11.38
N ARG A 384 1.07 13.10 11.57
CA ARG A 384 0.01 13.81 10.82
C ARG A 384 -0.39 15.12 11.48
N LEU A 385 -0.38 15.21 12.81
CA LEU A 385 -0.70 16.44 13.53
C LEU A 385 0.35 17.55 13.35
N ARG A 386 1.66 17.21 13.30
CA ARG A 386 2.71 18.21 12.98
C ARG A 386 2.57 18.83 11.60
N ARG A 387 1.95 18.14 10.64
CA ARG A 387 1.83 18.59 9.24
C ARG A 387 0.58 19.45 9.00
N VAL A 388 -0.44 19.37 9.86
CA VAL A 388 -1.62 20.24 9.80
C VAL A 388 -1.35 21.59 10.48
N SER A 389 -0.55 21.60 11.56
CA SER A 389 -0.18 22.85 12.25
C SER A 389 0.71 23.79 11.40
N SER A 390 1.44 23.28 10.41
CA SER A 390 2.27 24.09 9.51
C SER A 390 1.50 24.68 8.31
N LEU A 391 0.27 24.21 8.04
CA LEU A 391 -0.54 24.65 6.90
C LEU A 391 -1.61 25.68 7.29
N LEU A 392 -1.87 25.87 8.58
CA LEU A 392 -2.83 26.87 9.09
C LEU A 392 -2.18 28.20 9.50
N GLY A 393 -0.85 28.33 9.36
CA GLY A 393 -0.10 29.57 9.68
C GLY A 393 0.09 30.54 8.52
N ALA A 394 -0.49 30.28 7.34
CA ALA A 394 -0.26 31.10 6.15
C ALA A 394 -1.54 31.29 5.33
N GLN A 395 -2.47 32.13 5.82
CA GLN A 395 -3.31 33.01 4.99
C GLN A 395 -4.33 33.78 5.86
N ARG A 396 -4.16 35.10 5.96
CA ARG A 396 -5.17 36.14 5.63
C ARG A 396 -4.69 37.51 6.13
N HIS A 397 -4.00 38.24 5.25
CA HIS A 397 -4.19 39.68 5.12
C HIS A 397 -4.76 39.90 3.73
N LEU A 398 -6.00 40.40 3.66
CA LEU A 398 -6.55 41.06 2.48
C LEU A 398 -7.06 42.43 2.94
N PRO A 399 -6.86 43.48 2.12
CA PRO A 399 -7.19 44.85 2.48
C PRO A 399 -8.68 45.12 2.30
N THR A 400 -9.25 45.86 3.25
CA THR A 400 -10.56 46.51 3.14
C THR A 400 -10.46 47.72 2.22
N GLY A 401 -11.06 47.61 1.03
CA GLY A 401 -11.33 48.74 0.14
C GLY A 401 -12.84 48.84 -0.07
N ALA A 402 -13.45 49.88 0.48
CA ALA A 402 -14.86 50.21 0.34
C ALA A 402 -15.05 51.11 -0.89
N GLU A 403 -15.96 50.74 -1.79
CA GLU A 403 -16.56 51.67 -2.73
C GLU A 403 -18.09 51.65 -2.56
N LYS A 404 -18.61 52.84 -2.24
CA LYS A 404 -20.04 53.18 -2.20
C LYS A 404 -20.52 53.39 -3.64
N LEU A 405 -21.68 52.84 -3.98
CA LEU A 405 -22.53 53.33 -5.06
C LEU A 405 -23.78 54.00 -4.45
N PRO A 406 -24.27 55.11 -5.03
CA PRO A 406 -25.40 55.85 -4.50
C PRO A 406 -26.73 55.36 -5.12
N SER A 407 -27.81 55.40 -4.35
CA SER A 407 -29.15 55.60 -4.88
C SER A 407 -30.06 56.08 -3.76
N SER A 408 -30.56 57.32 -3.92
CA SER A 408 -31.79 57.87 -3.32
C SER A 408 -31.94 57.82 -1.81
#